data_AF-A0A7K8ZW52-F1
#
_entry.id   AF-A0A7K8ZW52-F1
#
_cell.length_a   1.000
_cell.length_b   1.000
_cell.length_c   1.000
_cell.angle_alpha   90.00
_cell.angle_beta   90.00
_cell.angle_gamma   90.00
#
_symmetry.space_group_name_H-M   'P 1'
#
loop_
_entity.id
_entity.type
_entity.pdbx_description
1 polymer ?
#
loop_
_entity_poly.entity_id
_entity_poly.type
_entity_poly.pdbx_seq_one_letter_code
_entity_poly.pdbx_strand_id
1 'polypeptide(L)'
;MELPGLAVAIWMFVWFYAPVGGYPNGKVREACTSMIPCHGSSPQLLPEHTITVNGTEFKPGDNIEVCLSGPDFEGFFIQARDVKHLDGPAVGSFMLVDRRLSQLLTCGRTKKSAVSHTSKTKKKNIKVYWIAPGDAPKHVQFLATVVKKYRTFWVKIPGPIVSQPDVLSPTTPLHATSEALSTSSPVSYLSKPFSALGCGSMKFCIRNPSNCDPGSASCFFLSFQKEESSVFIEMSGPSEGYLAFALSRDQWMGGDDAYLCVSEDHRVRVCTAHLKGRNRPLLDSENAIEDVSWRLVDGVLQCSFRRSIRLPAYKERFNLDAIYYIFLADGEAGEGGLIYKHHRQPLITDGPYNVTGPPQDIGGSRSPRLIRAHGALMFVAWITTVSIGVLVARFFKPVWAHLLLFGKEMWFQVHRMLMLTTVTLTSISFVLPFIYRGGWSQQAGFHPYLGCAVMVLTISQPLMAGFRPSRHASRRQLFNWFHWSTGTTARILAVVTMFLGMDLPALDLPDPWDTYTMIGFVAWHVGIDILLEIHSYCLIRKVEVIEDDRVQILQSLTSAEAEGHLFKQVVLTIYVCGNIVFLVAFLLAINKI
;
A
#
# COMPACT_ATOMS: atom_id res chain seq x y z
N MET A 1 46.38 -12.79 -13.54
CA MET A 1 45.66 -12.40 -14.77
C MET A 1 44.27 -11.94 -14.37
N GLU A 2 44.21 -10.62 -14.25
CA GLU A 2 43.11 -9.64 -14.29
C GLU A 2 41.67 -10.08 -14.03
N LEU A 3 41.05 -9.37 -13.06
CA LEU A 3 39.63 -9.30 -12.72
C LEU A 3 38.79 -8.64 -13.84
N PRO A 4 37.98 -9.40 -14.62
CA PRO A 4 37.02 -8.81 -15.55
C PRO A 4 35.59 -8.87 -14.97
N GLY A 5 35.32 -9.77 -14.02
CA GLY A 5 33.97 -10.06 -13.51
C GLY A 5 33.46 -9.03 -12.50
N LEU A 6 34.36 -8.45 -11.69
CA LEU A 6 33.97 -7.45 -10.70
C LEU A 6 33.60 -6.11 -11.36
N ALA A 7 34.30 -5.73 -12.44
CA ALA A 7 34.04 -4.53 -13.21
C ALA A 7 32.68 -4.61 -13.94
N VAL A 8 32.33 -5.78 -14.50
CA VAL A 8 31.04 -5.99 -15.18
C VAL A 8 29.87 -6.00 -14.18
N ALA A 9 30.05 -6.57 -12.99
CA ALA A 9 29.03 -6.54 -11.94
C ALA A 9 28.77 -5.11 -11.41
N ILE A 10 29.83 -4.31 -11.25
CA ILE A 10 29.72 -2.89 -10.85
C ILE A 10 29.11 -2.06 -11.99
N TRP A 11 29.46 -2.32 -13.25
CA TRP A 11 28.90 -1.62 -14.41
C TRP A 11 27.41 -1.92 -14.61
N MET A 12 26.97 -3.15 -14.34
CA MET A 12 25.55 -3.53 -14.33
C MET A 12 24.78 -2.92 -13.15
N PHE A 13 25.40 -2.79 -11.96
CA PHE A 13 24.78 -2.11 -10.81
C PHE A 13 24.61 -0.59 -11.03
N VAL A 14 25.51 0.05 -11.77
CA VAL A 14 25.47 1.49 -12.05
C VAL A 14 24.44 1.85 -13.14
N TRP A 15 24.13 0.94 -14.06
CA TRP A 15 23.12 1.18 -15.12
C TRP A 15 21.65 1.03 -14.66
N PHE A 16 21.38 0.38 -13.52
CA PHE A 16 20.04 0.31 -12.93
C PHE A 16 19.70 1.46 -11.97
N TYR A 17 20.64 2.38 -11.73
CA TYR A 17 20.37 3.66 -11.07
C TYR A 17 20.41 4.79 -12.11
N ALA A 18 19.41 4.85 -12.98
CA ALA A 18 18.98 6.12 -13.52
C ALA A 18 17.98 6.71 -12.50
N PRO A 19 18.40 7.61 -11.59
CA PRO A 19 17.42 8.37 -10.82
C PRO A 19 16.56 9.13 -11.83
N VAL A 20 15.25 8.89 -11.82
CA VAL A 20 14.30 9.79 -12.47
C VAL A 20 14.37 11.09 -11.68
N GLY A 21 15.28 11.97 -12.10
CA GLY A 21 15.44 13.28 -11.50
C GLY A 21 14.19 14.11 -11.82
N GLY A 22 13.34 14.34 -10.82
CA GLY A 22 12.48 15.52 -10.84
C GLY A 22 13.38 16.75 -10.84
N TYR A 23 13.72 17.27 -12.01
CA TYR A 23 14.62 18.41 -12.12
C TYR A 23 13.97 19.63 -11.44
N PRO A 24 14.73 20.43 -10.66
CA PRO A 24 14.25 21.64 -9.98
C PRO A 24 13.97 22.81 -10.94
N ASN A 25 13.67 22.49 -12.21
CA ASN A 25 13.54 23.44 -13.30
C ASN A 25 12.13 23.98 -13.44
N GLY A 26 11.19 23.60 -12.55
CA GLY A 26 9.82 24.10 -12.48
C GLY A 26 8.93 23.83 -13.71
N LYS A 27 9.27 22.89 -14.59
CA LYS A 27 8.45 22.52 -15.76
C LYS A 27 7.27 21.61 -15.36
N VAL A 28 6.36 22.13 -14.54
CA VAL A 28 5.28 21.38 -13.88
C VAL A 28 3.96 21.40 -14.65
N ARG A 29 3.95 20.96 -15.91
CA ARG A 29 2.72 20.96 -16.74
C ARG A 29 1.63 20.04 -16.18
N GLU A 30 2.02 18.94 -15.54
CA GLU A 30 1.08 17.97 -14.95
C GLU A 30 0.34 18.56 -13.73
N ALA A 31 0.92 19.57 -13.06
CA ALA A 31 0.31 20.27 -11.95
C ALA A 31 -0.74 21.32 -12.41
N CYS A 32 -1.00 21.47 -13.70
CA CYS A 32 -1.90 22.51 -14.20
C CYS A 32 -3.33 22.42 -13.65
N THR A 33 -3.84 21.22 -13.39
CA THR A 33 -5.21 21.02 -12.89
C THR A 33 -5.22 21.05 -11.36
N SER A 34 -4.37 20.26 -10.70
CA SER A 34 -4.34 20.14 -9.25
C SER A 34 -3.66 21.31 -8.54
N MET A 35 -2.73 21.99 -9.22
CA MET A 35 -1.74 22.90 -8.65
C MET A 35 -0.84 22.26 -7.59
N ILE A 36 -0.79 20.91 -7.51
CA ILE A 36 0.00 20.18 -6.51
C ILE A 36 1.37 19.80 -7.12
N PRO A 37 2.50 20.08 -6.44
CA PRO A 37 3.84 19.82 -6.96
C PRO A 37 4.32 18.35 -6.85
N CYS A 38 3.43 17.42 -6.48
CA CYS A 38 3.67 15.96 -6.38
C CYS A 38 4.92 15.54 -5.57
N HIS A 39 5.22 16.24 -4.48
CA HIS A 39 6.40 15.95 -3.65
C HIS A 39 6.23 14.85 -2.58
N GLY A 40 5.15 14.06 -2.64
CA GLY A 40 4.92 12.93 -1.73
C GLY A 40 4.69 13.32 -0.27
N SER A 41 4.20 14.53 -0.02
CA SER A 41 3.81 15.04 1.31
C SER A 41 2.52 15.87 1.15
N SER A 42 1.77 16.06 2.23
CA SER A 42 0.56 16.89 2.22
C SER A 42 0.89 18.40 2.22
N PRO A 43 0.06 19.25 1.60
CA PRO A 43 0.23 20.70 1.68
C PRO A 43 0.01 21.19 3.11
N GLN A 44 0.67 22.29 3.46
CA GLN A 44 0.49 22.98 4.73
C GLN A 44 -0.84 23.74 4.75
N LEU A 45 -1.52 23.76 5.90
CA LEU A 45 -2.89 24.28 6.04
C LEU A 45 -2.98 25.82 6.11
N LEU A 46 -1.99 26.49 6.69
CA LEU A 46 -2.00 27.96 6.89
C LEU A 46 -1.02 28.65 5.94
N PRO A 47 -1.48 29.40 4.92
CA PRO A 47 -0.60 30.05 3.95
C PRO A 47 0.27 31.15 4.58
N GLU A 48 1.58 31.07 4.35
CA GLU A 48 2.54 32.11 4.77
C GLU A 48 2.78 33.18 3.69
N HIS A 49 2.24 32.96 2.48
CA HIS A 49 2.47 33.79 1.29
C HIS A 49 1.16 34.40 0.82
N THR A 50 1.25 35.59 0.25
CA THR A 50 0.09 36.35 -0.23
C THR A 50 0.27 36.74 -1.69
N ILE A 51 -0.85 36.75 -2.41
CA ILE A 51 -0.94 37.25 -3.78
C ILE A 51 -1.60 38.62 -3.72
N THR A 52 -1.01 39.62 -4.37
CA THR A 52 -1.58 40.95 -4.51
C THR A 52 -1.65 41.35 -5.98
N VAL A 53 -2.58 42.24 -6.30
CA VAL A 53 -2.77 42.78 -7.65
C VAL A 53 -2.77 44.31 -7.61
N ASN A 54 -2.38 44.95 -8.70
CA ASN A 54 -2.39 46.42 -8.81
C ASN A 54 -3.76 47.03 -9.16
N GLY A 55 -4.75 46.21 -9.52
CA GLY A 55 -6.12 46.64 -9.83
C GLY A 55 -7.13 45.51 -9.63
N THR A 56 -8.32 45.84 -9.14
CA THR A 56 -9.43 44.90 -8.90
C THR A 56 -10.48 44.92 -10.02
N GLU A 57 -10.28 45.76 -11.03
CA GLU A 57 -11.13 45.85 -12.21
C GLU A 57 -10.31 45.61 -13.48
N PHE A 58 -10.93 45.01 -14.50
CA PHE A 58 -10.27 44.75 -15.78
C PHE A 58 -11.22 44.73 -16.98
N LYS A 59 -10.71 45.09 -18.15
CA LYS A 59 -11.35 44.85 -19.45
C LYS A 59 -10.57 43.78 -20.21
N PRO A 60 -11.21 43.02 -21.12
CA PRO A 60 -10.49 42.11 -22.02
C PRO A 60 -9.33 42.84 -22.72
N GLY A 61 -8.13 42.27 -22.65
CA GLY A 61 -6.89 42.86 -23.15
C GLY A 61 -6.07 43.67 -22.13
N ASP A 62 -6.62 43.97 -20.94
CA ASP A 62 -5.88 44.68 -19.88
C ASP A 62 -4.77 43.82 -19.27
N ASN A 63 -3.73 44.50 -18.78
CA ASN A 63 -2.59 43.89 -18.08
C ASN A 63 -2.65 44.21 -16.58
N ILE A 64 -2.86 43.19 -15.76
CA ILE A 64 -2.85 43.29 -14.30
C ILE A 64 -1.51 42.82 -13.77
N GLU A 65 -0.83 43.63 -12.96
CA GLU A 65 0.36 43.20 -12.23
C GLU A 65 -0.06 42.28 -11.09
N VAL A 66 0.47 41.06 -11.06
CA VAL A 66 0.27 40.07 -10.00
C VAL A 66 1.61 39.87 -9.28
N CYS A 67 1.60 40.07 -7.97
CA CYS A 67 2.77 39.92 -7.11
C CYS A 67 2.50 38.80 -6.10
N LEU A 68 3.39 37.80 -6.06
CA LEU A 68 3.43 36.79 -5.00
C LEU A 68 4.54 37.17 -4.03
N SER A 69 4.23 37.32 -2.73
CA SER A 69 5.20 37.75 -1.71
C SER A 69 5.04 36.97 -0.39
N GLY A 70 6.13 36.82 0.36
CA GLY A 70 6.13 36.18 1.69
C GLY A 70 7.54 35.79 2.16
N PRO A 71 7.66 34.85 3.13
CA PRO A 71 8.94 34.26 3.54
C PRO A 71 9.65 33.55 2.38
N ASP A 72 10.95 33.27 2.52
CA ASP A 72 11.75 32.64 1.45
C ASP A 72 11.12 31.34 0.90
N PHE A 73 10.99 31.24 -0.43
CA PHE A 73 10.52 30.05 -1.14
C PHE A 73 11.43 29.65 -2.30
N GLU A 74 11.51 28.35 -2.58
CA GLU A 74 12.35 27.76 -3.63
C GLU A 74 11.59 27.63 -4.97
N GLY A 75 10.29 27.32 -4.91
CA GLY A 75 9.44 27.12 -6.08
C GLY A 75 8.07 27.78 -5.95
N PHE A 76 7.46 28.09 -7.08
CA PHE A 76 6.09 28.60 -7.15
C PHE A 76 5.39 28.17 -8.45
N PHE A 77 4.06 28.26 -8.45
CA PHE A 77 3.19 28.07 -9.60
C PHE A 77 1.95 28.96 -9.48
N ILE A 78 1.67 29.81 -10.49
CA ILE A 78 0.57 30.79 -10.48
C ILE A 78 -0.37 30.56 -11.66
N GLN A 79 -1.67 30.64 -11.42
CA GLN A 79 -2.75 30.58 -12.42
C GLN A 79 -3.87 31.58 -12.08
N ALA A 80 -4.70 31.89 -13.07
CA ALA A 80 -5.97 32.58 -12.89
C ALA A 80 -7.13 31.66 -13.33
N ARG A 81 -8.25 31.67 -12.60
CA ARG A 81 -9.43 30.83 -12.88
C ARG A 81 -10.73 31.62 -12.69
N ASP A 82 -11.81 31.14 -13.30
CA ASP A 82 -13.15 31.68 -13.08
C ASP A 82 -13.60 31.41 -11.64
N VAL A 83 -14.11 32.44 -10.95
CA VAL A 83 -14.63 32.32 -9.57
C VAL A 83 -15.76 31.28 -9.49
N LYS A 84 -16.59 31.15 -10.53
CA LYS A 84 -17.68 30.16 -10.54
C LYS A 84 -17.18 28.72 -10.68
N HIS A 85 -15.96 28.53 -11.15
CA HIS A 85 -15.38 27.22 -11.40
C HIS A 85 -13.87 27.22 -11.16
N LEU A 86 -13.48 27.31 -9.89
CA LEU A 86 -12.07 27.35 -9.46
C LEU A 86 -11.31 26.04 -9.74
N ASP A 87 -11.97 24.94 -10.10
CA ASP A 87 -11.35 23.72 -10.62
C ASP A 87 -11.30 23.63 -12.15
N GLY A 88 -11.76 24.70 -12.81
CA GLY A 88 -11.83 24.84 -14.26
C GLY A 88 -10.51 25.12 -14.95
N PRO A 89 -10.56 25.30 -16.29
CA PRO A 89 -9.38 25.64 -17.08
C PRO A 89 -8.79 26.99 -16.68
N ALA A 90 -7.48 27.15 -16.88
CA ALA A 90 -6.79 28.40 -16.65
C ALA A 90 -7.29 29.50 -17.62
N VAL A 91 -7.54 30.69 -17.07
CA VAL A 91 -8.09 31.85 -17.76
C VAL A 91 -6.99 32.85 -18.05
N GLY A 92 -6.91 33.29 -19.31
CA GLY A 92 -5.96 34.31 -19.75
C GLY A 92 -4.52 33.81 -19.93
N SER A 93 -3.62 34.76 -20.06
CA SER A 93 -2.20 34.48 -20.33
C SER A 93 -1.29 35.39 -19.53
N PHE A 94 -0.10 34.91 -19.19
CA PHE A 94 0.88 35.64 -18.42
C PHE A 94 2.05 36.16 -19.28
N MET A 95 2.62 37.26 -18.82
CA MET A 95 3.85 37.85 -19.32
C MET A 95 4.84 38.01 -18.15
N LEU A 96 6.09 37.59 -18.40
CA LEU A 96 7.12 37.55 -17.36
C LEU A 96 7.78 38.92 -17.20
N VAL A 97 8.02 39.33 -15.96
CA VAL A 97 8.88 40.47 -15.64
C VAL A 97 10.36 40.04 -15.65
N ASP A 98 10.69 38.93 -14.98
CA ASP A 98 12.06 38.39 -14.92
C ASP A 98 12.14 36.96 -15.44
N ARG A 99 12.74 36.80 -16.64
CA ARG A 99 12.95 35.51 -17.29
C ARG A 99 14.03 34.62 -16.63
N ARG A 100 14.84 35.17 -15.73
CA ARG A 100 15.85 34.41 -14.98
C ARG A 100 15.23 33.64 -13.84
N LEU A 101 14.18 34.17 -13.22
CA LEU A 101 13.51 33.59 -12.05
C LEU A 101 12.23 32.83 -12.38
N SER A 102 11.60 33.14 -13.52
CA SER A 102 10.28 32.65 -13.90
C SER A 102 10.21 32.19 -15.35
N GLN A 103 9.28 31.28 -15.63
CA GLN A 103 8.99 30.76 -16.98
C GLN A 103 7.48 30.57 -17.18
N LEU A 104 7.06 30.60 -18.45
CA LEU A 104 5.66 30.41 -18.83
C LEU A 104 5.38 28.94 -19.12
N LEU A 105 4.22 28.47 -18.66
CA LEU A 105 3.72 27.12 -18.91
C LEU A 105 2.39 27.17 -19.68
N THR A 106 2.08 26.08 -20.36
CA THR A 106 0.85 25.91 -21.14
C THR A 106 -0.02 24.84 -20.47
N CYS A 107 -1.15 25.26 -19.92
CA CYS A 107 -2.11 24.39 -19.27
C CYS A 107 -3.33 24.15 -20.17
N GLY A 108 -3.64 22.89 -20.44
CA GLY A 108 -4.68 22.53 -21.39
C GLY A 108 -4.39 23.10 -22.79
N ARG A 109 -5.35 23.85 -23.34
CA ARG A 109 -5.27 24.48 -24.66
C ARG A 109 -4.80 25.95 -24.63
N THR A 110 -4.67 26.53 -23.44
CA THR A 110 -4.35 27.96 -23.26
C THR A 110 -2.84 28.14 -23.17
N LYS A 111 -2.24 28.80 -24.17
CA LYS A 111 -0.80 29.09 -24.18
C LYS A 111 -0.46 30.14 -23.12
N LYS A 112 0.69 29.99 -22.46
CA LYS A 112 1.19 30.93 -21.43
C LYS A 112 0.21 31.13 -20.26
N SER A 113 -0.63 30.14 -19.97
CA SER A 113 -1.73 30.25 -18.99
C SER A 113 -1.30 30.08 -17.53
N ALA A 114 -0.02 29.78 -17.28
CA ALA A 114 0.53 29.65 -15.93
C ALA A 114 1.98 30.11 -15.88
N VAL A 115 2.45 30.46 -14.69
CA VAL A 115 3.85 30.84 -14.45
C VAL A 115 4.46 29.95 -13.38
N SER A 116 5.70 29.52 -13.57
CA SER A 116 6.47 28.78 -12.58
C SER A 116 7.92 29.27 -12.48
N HIS A 117 8.67 28.73 -11.54
CA HIS A 117 10.09 29.00 -11.37
C HIS A 117 10.97 28.31 -12.43
N THR A 118 12.16 28.86 -12.68
CA THR A 118 13.20 28.26 -13.55
C THR A 118 14.26 27.48 -12.77
N SER A 119 14.42 27.78 -11.47
CA SER A 119 15.40 27.15 -10.58
C SER A 119 14.97 27.24 -9.11
N LYS A 120 15.57 26.39 -8.27
CA LYS A 120 15.36 26.33 -6.80
C LYS A 120 16.04 27.46 -6.00
N THR A 121 16.54 28.51 -6.65
CA THR A 121 17.12 29.65 -5.92
C THR A 121 16.06 30.28 -5.02
N LYS A 122 16.41 30.63 -3.78
CA LYS A 122 15.44 31.22 -2.84
C LYS A 122 14.97 32.59 -3.32
N LYS A 123 13.69 32.87 -3.17
CA LYS A 123 13.02 34.10 -3.60
C LYS A 123 12.08 34.56 -2.48
N LYS A 124 11.90 35.88 -2.36
CA LYS A 124 10.93 36.50 -1.42
C LYS A 124 9.69 37.04 -2.11
N ASN A 125 9.84 37.43 -3.37
CA ASN A 125 8.74 37.90 -4.20
C ASN A 125 8.95 37.53 -5.66
N ILE A 126 7.84 37.47 -6.41
CA ILE A 126 7.81 37.32 -7.87
C ILE A 126 6.72 38.24 -8.41
N LYS A 127 7.04 38.96 -9.48
CA LYS A 127 6.10 39.80 -10.23
C LYS A 127 5.88 39.26 -11.63
N VAL A 128 4.62 39.22 -12.06
CA VAL A 128 4.19 38.82 -13.40
C VAL A 128 3.02 39.71 -13.84
N TYR A 129 2.81 39.85 -15.15
CA TYR A 129 1.60 40.47 -15.68
C TYR A 129 0.63 39.39 -16.16
N TRP A 130 -0.64 39.53 -15.81
CA TRP A 130 -1.73 38.73 -16.36
C TRP A 130 -2.50 39.54 -17.40
N ILE A 131 -2.78 38.93 -18.54
CA ILE A 131 -3.46 39.52 -19.68
C ILE A 131 -4.84 38.88 -19.79
N ALA A 132 -5.88 39.71 -19.67
CA ALA A 132 -7.26 39.28 -19.77
C ALA A 132 -7.60 38.80 -21.19
N PRO A 133 -8.16 37.59 -21.39
CA PRO A 133 -8.52 37.10 -22.71
C PRO A 133 -9.79 37.77 -23.25
N GLY A 134 -10.03 37.69 -24.56
CA GLY A 134 -11.21 38.29 -25.21
C GLY A 134 -12.56 37.73 -24.68
N ASP A 135 -12.57 36.47 -24.30
CA ASP A 135 -13.70 35.72 -23.75
C ASP A 135 -13.65 35.60 -22.21
N ALA A 136 -13.02 36.56 -21.52
CA ALA A 136 -12.83 36.52 -20.07
C ALA A 136 -14.17 36.45 -19.31
N PRO A 137 -14.28 35.61 -18.27
CA PRO A 137 -15.43 35.57 -17.38
C PRO A 137 -15.53 36.86 -16.57
N LYS A 138 -16.72 37.13 -16.00
CA LYS A 138 -17.01 38.37 -15.25
C LYS A 138 -16.15 38.55 -13.99
N HIS A 139 -15.78 37.45 -13.35
CA HIS A 139 -14.98 37.44 -12.12
C HIS A 139 -13.85 36.41 -12.24
N VAL A 140 -12.62 36.84 -12.02
CA VAL A 140 -11.42 36.01 -12.09
C VAL A 140 -10.70 36.05 -10.75
N GLN A 141 -10.25 34.88 -10.29
CA GLN A 141 -9.42 34.76 -9.09
C GLN A 141 -8.04 34.20 -9.41
N PHE A 142 -7.01 34.80 -8.84
CA PHE A 142 -5.63 34.31 -8.91
C PHE A 142 -5.39 33.26 -7.83
N LEU A 143 -4.71 32.18 -8.20
CA LEU A 143 -4.30 31.10 -7.30
C LEU A 143 -2.79 30.90 -7.39
N ALA A 144 -2.16 30.58 -6.27
CA ALA A 144 -0.75 30.22 -6.22
C ALA A 144 -0.48 28.95 -5.42
N THR A 145 0.55 28.24 -5.85
CA THR A 145 1.20 27.18 -5.09
C THR A 145 2.61 27.63 -4.79
N VAL A 146 3.06 27.47 -3.55
CA VAL A 146 4.39 27.89 -3.09
C VAL A 146 5.10 26.72 -2.44
N VAL A 147 6.35 26.48 -2.84
CA VAL A 147 7.22 25.43 -2.31
C VAL A 147 8.36 26.10 -1.54
N LYS A 148 8.34 25.99 -0.21
CA LYS A 148 9.41 26.52 0.66
C LYS A 148 10.60 25.56 0.71
N LYS A 149 10.34 24.26 0.75
CA LYS A 149 11.30 23.16 0.59
C LYS A 149 10.59 21.99 -0.08
N TYR A 150 11.35 21.01 -0.58
CA TYR A 150 10.80 19.84 -1.30
C TYR A 150 9.53 19.25 -0.67
N ARG A 151 9.50 19.01 0.65
CA ARG A 151 8.32 18.45 1.35
C ARG A 151 7.40 19.48 2.02
N THR A 152 7.71 20.78 1.94
CA THR A 152 6.99 21.86 2.63
C THR A 152 6.46 22.86 1.62
N PHE A 153 5.16 22.79 1.35
CA PHE A 153 4.51 23.60 0.32
C PHE A 153 3.04 23.88 0.64
N TRP A 154 2.48 24.90 0.00
CA TRP A 154 1.07 25.31 0.07
C TRP A 154 0.50 25.28 -1.34
N VAL A 155 -0.76 24.89 -1.47
CA VAL A 155 -1.45 24.78 -2.77
C VAL A 155 -2.68 25.66 -2.78
N LYS A 156 -3.05 26.17 -3.97
CA LYS A 156 -4.28 26.96 -4.20
C LYS A 156 -4.48 28.11 -3.20
N ILE A 157 -3.41 28.80 -2.82
CA ILE A 157 -3.48 30.01 -2.00
C ILE A 157 -4.35 31.02 -2.73
N PRO A 158 -5.49 31.48 -2.14
CA PRO A 158 -6.41 32.36 -2.82
C PRO A 158 -5.88 33.79 -2.86
N GLY A 159 -5.83 34.36 -4.06
CA GLY A 159 -5.56 35.77 -4.29
C GLY A 159 -6.83 36.61 -4.42
N PRO A 160 -6.67 37.92 -4.64
CA PRO A 160 -7.78 38.84 -4.84
C PRO A 160 -8.60 38.50 -6.09
N ILE A 161 -9.90 38.77 -6.02
CA ILE A 161 -10.84 38.64 -7.14
C ILE A 161 -10.80 39.94 -7.94
N VAL A 162 -10.70 39.82 -9.27
CA VAL A 162 -10.75 40.94 -10.20
C VAL A 162 -11.98 40.79 -11.08
N SER A 163 -12.71 41.88 -11.32
CA SER A 163 -14.01 41.88 -12.02
C SER A 163 -14.06 42.83 -13.22
N GLN A 164 -14.94 42.57 -14.18
CA GLN A 164 -15.19 43.53 -15.26
C GLN A 164 -16.07 44.70 -14.79
N PRO A 165 -15.80 45.96 -15.19
CA PRO A 165 -16.68 47.08 -14.91
C PRO A 165 -18.06 46.86 -15.57
N ASP A 166 -19.13 47.06 -14.79
CA ASP A 166 -20.56 46.89 -15.12
C ASP A 166 -21.12 45.46 -15.24
N VAL A 167 -21.37 44.83 -14.08
CA VAL A 167 -22.71 44.38 -13.64
C VAL A 167 -22.73 44.42 -12.11
N LEU A 168 -23.72 45.10 -11.53
CA LEU A 168 -23.97 45.32 -10.10
C LEU A 168 -23.34 44.29 -9.14
N SER A 169 -22.50 44.79 -8.23
CA SER A 169 -22.24 44.17 -6.94
C SER A 169 -23.56 43.79 -6.26
N PRO A 170 -23.72 42.60 -5.64
CA PRO A 170 -24.82 42.40 -4.72
C PRO A 170 -24.59 43.31 -3.52
N THR A 171 -25.36 44.39 -3.48
CA THR A 171 -25.49 45.25 -2.31
C THR A 171 -26.05 44.41 -1.17
N THR A 172 -25.36 44.45 -0.03
CA THR A 172 -25.84 44.04 1.28
C THR A 172 -27.28 44.50 1.52
N PRO A 173 -28.24 43.61 1.83
CA PRO A 173 -29.40 43.97 2.62
C PRO A 173 -29.13 43.57 4.07
N LEU A 174 -29.20 44.59 4.94
CA LEU A 174 -29.51 44.41 6.35
C LEU A 174 -30.71 43.47 6.51
N HIS A 175 -30.66 42.66 7.58
CA HIS A 175 -31.79 42.14 8.34
C HIS A 175 -33.16 42.13 7.63
N ALA A 176 -33.52 40.98 7.07
CA ALA A 176 -34.91 40.59 6.95
C ALA A 176 -35.01 39.11 7.28
N THR A 177 -35.66 38.84 8.41
CA THR A 177 -36.17 37.54 8.83
C THR A 177 -36.93 36.91 7.67
N SER A 178 -36.41 35.84 7.11
CA SER A 178 -37.15 34.97 6.20
C SER A 178 -36.83 33.54 6.61
N GLU A 179 -37.85 32.89 7.17
CA GLU A 179 -37.91 31.45 7.37
C GLU A 179 -37.59 30.76 6.04
N ALA A 180 -36.37 30.24 5.93
CA ALA A 180 -36.08 29.16 5.02
C ALA A 180 -36.35 27.87 5.79
N LEU A 181 -37.45 27.20 5.42
CA LEU A 181 -37.75 25.82 5.77
C LEU A 181 -36.65 24.93 5.18
N SER A 182 -35.52 24.84 5.89
CA SER A 182 -34.52 23.81 5.69
C SER A 182 -35.07 22.53 6.31
N THR A 183 -35.59 21.62 5.48
CA THR A 183 -35.63 20.20 5.83
C THR A 183 -34.20 19.66 5.81
N SER A 184 -33.40 20.08 6.79
CA SER A 184 -32.21 19.34 7.22
C SER A 184 -32.58 18.74 8.57
N SER A 185 -32.67 17.41 8.62
CA SER A 185 -32.77 16.66 9.87
C SER A 185 -31.75 17.20 10.88
N PRO A 186 -32.12 17.41 12.16
CA PRO A 186 -31.23 18.00 13.14
C PRO A 186 -30.05 17.04 13.38
N VAL A 187 -28.90 17.35 12.79
CA VAL A 187 -27.65 16.61 13.02
C VAL A 187 -27.19 16.91 14.44
N SER A 188 -27.27 15.92 15.32
CA SER A 188 -26.94 16.08 16.74
C SER A 188 -25.53 15.57 17.07
N TYR A 189 -24.88 16.24 18.01
CA TYR A 189 -23.57 15.82 18.52
C TYR A 189 -23.75 14.74 19.59
N LEU A 190 -23.04 13.62 19.45
CA LEU A 190 -23.10 12.50 20.38
C LEU A 190 -22.19 12.77 21.60
N SER A 191 -22.77 12.80 22.79
CA SER A 191 -22.05 13.14 24.04
C SER A 191 -21.28 11.98 24.67
N LYS A 192 -21.67 10.73 24.37
CA LYS A 192 -21.06 9.51 24.91
C LYS A 192 -20.57 8.59 23.80
N PRO A 193 -19.47 7.84 23.99
CA PRO A 193 -19.06 6.80 23.05
C PRO A 193 -20.11 5.70 22.91
N PHE A 194 -20.13 5.04 21.76
CA PHE A 194 -20.86 3.78 21.60
C PHE A 194 -20.29 2.67 22.49
N SER A 195 -21.12 1.68 22.80
CA SER A 195 -20.74 0.49 23.56
C SER A 195 -21.13 -0.78 22.80
N ALA A 196 -20.45 -1.89 23.07
CA ALA A 196 -20.81 -3.20 22.53
C ALA A 196 -22.02 -3.86 23.23
N LEU A 197 -22.76 -3.11 24.07
CA LEU A 197 -23.92 -3.64 24.79
C LEU A 197 -25.00 -4.07 23.80
N GLY A 198 -25.48 -5.30 23.95
CA GLY A 198 -26.51 -5.87 23.09
C GLY A 198 -26.00 -6.49 21.79
N CYS A 199 -24.69 -6.48 21.52
CA CYS A 199 -24.13 -7.23 20.38
C CYS A 199 -24.40 -8.73 20.52
N GLY A 200 -24.91 -9.35 19.46
CA GLY A 200 -25.27 -10.77 19.43
C GLY A 200 -26.58 -11.13 20.15
N SER A 201 -27.24 -10.18 20.82
CA SER A 201 -28.53 -10.41 21.48
C SER A 201 -29.64 -9.48 20.99
N MET A 202 -29.34 -8.19 20.85
CA MET A 202 -30.26 -7.15 20.37
C MET A 202 -29.82 -6.52 19.04
N LYS A 203 -28.50 -6.49 18.80
CA LYS A 203 -27.87 -5.87 17.64
C LYS A 203 -27.00 -6.88 16.91
N PHE A 204 -27.03 -6.85 15.58
CA PHE A 204 -26.01 -7.51 14.76
C PHE A 204 -24.76 -6.62 14.75
N CYS A 205 -23.62 -7.14 15.15
CA CYS A 205 -22.37 -6.38 15.28
C CYS A 205 -21.24 -7.00 14.48
N ILE A 206 -20.38 -6.14 13.94
CA ILE A 206 -19.11 -6.50 13.33
C ILE A 206 -18.01 -5.79 14.14
N ARG A 207 -17.06 -6.57 14.66
CA ARG A 207 -15.98 -6.08 15.52
C ARG A 207 -14.61 -6.58 15.06
N ASN A 208 -13.66 -5.65 14.92
CA ASN A 208 -12.27 -5.98 14.64
C ASN A 208 -11.33 -5.08 15.47
N PRO A 209 -10.47 -5.67 16.34
CA PRO A 209 -10.38 -7.09 16.70
C PRO A 209 -11.66 -7.65 17.34
N SER A 210 -11.83 -8.97 17.32
CA SER A 210 -12.99 -9.61 17.98
C SER A 210 -13.05 -9.22 19.46
N ASN A 211 -14.24 -8.92 19.96
CA ASN A 211 -14.46 -8.48 21.34
C ASN A 211 -13.90 -7.10 21.71
N CYS A 212 -13.52 -6.26 20.76
CA CYS A 212 -13.06 -4.89 21.05
C CYS A 212 -14.18 -3.97 21.55
N ASP A 213 -13.78 -2.90 22.25
CA ASP A 213 -14.66 -1.83 22.75
C ASP A 213 -14.82 -0.70 21.71
N PRO A 214 -16.04 -0.41 21.21
CA PRO A 214 -16.28 0.63 20.21
C PRO A 214 -15.85 2.05 20.62
N GLY A 215 -15.68 2.31 21.91
CA GLY A 215 -15.17 3.58 22.42
C GLY A 215 -13.65 3.77 22.25
N SER A 216 -12.91 2.70 21.93
CA SER A 216 -11.45 2.71 21.78
C SER A 216 -11.01 2.92 20.33
N ALA A 217 -9.92 3.65 20.13
CA ALA A 217 -9.24 3.76 18.83
C ALA A 217 -8.70 2.42 18.29
N SER A 218 -8.66 1.37 19.10
CA SER A 218 -8.26 0.03 18.64
C SER A 218 -9.40 -0.76 17.98
N CYS A 219 -10.64 -0.25 17.99
CA CYS A 219 -11.81 -1.01 17.59
C CYS A 219 -12.45 -0.46 16.32
N PHE A 220 -12.59 -1.33 15.31
CA PHE A 220 -13.44 -1.11 14.16
C PHE A 220 -14.79 -1.77 14.42
N PHE A 221 -15.85 -0.96 14.47
CA PHE A 221 -17.18 -1.36 14.91
C PHE A 221 -18.24 -0.92 13.93
N LEU A 222 -19.19 -1.81 13.67
CA LEU A 222 -20.43 -1.52 12.96
C LEU A 222 -21.56 -2.33 13.61
N SER A 223 -22.68 -1.69 13.91
CA SER A 223 -23.86 -2.35 14.46
C SER A 223 -25.10 -2.07 13.62
N PHE A 224 -26.03 -3.02 13.64
CA PHE A 224 -27.36 -2.92 13.06
C PHE A 224 -28.37 -3.37 14.11
N GLN A 225 -29.22 -2.46 14.54
CA GLN A 225 -30.34 -2.75 15.43
C GLN A 225 -31.64 -2.60 14.66
N LYS A 226 -32.38 -3.70 14.49
CA LYS A 226 -33.68 -3.67 13.81
C LYS A 226 -34.74 -3.01 14.69
N GLU A 227 -35.49 -2.08 14.12
CA GLU A 227 -36.59 -1.35 14.76
C GLU A 227 -37.83 -1.42 13.85
N GLU A 228 -38.77 -2.33 14.11
CA GLU A 228 -40.00 -2.52 13.29
C GLU A 228 -39.78 -2.54 11.76
N SER A 229 -39.76 -1.37 11.11
CA SER A 229 -39.59 -1.13 9.67
C SER A 229 -38.28 -0.44 9.26
N SER A 230 -37.42 -0.09 10.23
CA SER A 230 -36.14 0.58 10.04
C SER A 230 -35.02 -0.16 10.77
N VAL A 231 -33.79 0.31 10.57
CA VAL A 231 -32.58 -0.17 11.23
C VAL A 231 -31.82 1.04 11.74
N PHE A 232 -31.48 1.03 13.01
CA PHE A 232 -30.55 1.97 13.62
C PHE A 232 -29.13 1.43 13.46
N ILE A 233 -28.25 2.24 12.88
CA ILE A 233 -26.91 1.83 12.47
C ILE A 233 -25.90 2.69 13.23
N GLU A 234 -24.90 2.06 13.83
CA GLU A 234 -23.79 2.74 14.52
C GLU A 234 -22.47 2.27 13.91
N MET A 235 -21.53 3.18 13.64
CA MET A 235 -20.18 2.84 13.21
C MET A 235 -19.14 3.61 14.00
N SER A 236 -18.01 2.97 14.31
CA SER A 236 -16.88 3.57 15.04
C SER A 236 -15.55 3.03 14.51
N GLY A 237 -14.52 3.88 14.45
CA GLY A 237 -13.19 3.46 14.03
C GLY A 237 -12.10 4.52 14.21
N PRO A 238 -10.82 4.13 14.14
CA PRO A 238 -9.68 5.04 14.24
C PRO A 238 -9.48 5.79 12.92
N SER A 239 -10.16 6.91 12.76
CA SER A 239 -10.04 7.76 11.58
C SER A 239 -10.37 9.19 11.96
N GLU A 240 -9.58 10.14 11.43
CA GLU A 240 -9.90 11.57 11.49
C GLU A 240 -10.40 12.09 10.13
N GLY A 241 -10.30 11.28 9.07
CA GLY A 241 -10.71 11.62 7.72
C GLY A 241 -12.12 11.13 7.43
N TYR A 242 -12.26 9.86 7.06
CA TYR A 242 -13.56 9.24 6.87
C TYR A 242 -13.63 7.81 7.41
N LEU A 243 -14.84 7.39 7.72
CA LEU A 243 -15.23 6.02 8.04
C LEU A 243 -16.39 5.63 7.13
N ALA A 244 -16.35 4.45 6.55
CA ALA A 244 -17.39 3.99 5.64
C ALA A 244 -17.68 2.51 5.81
N PHE A 245 -18.91 2.12 5.54
CA PHE A 245 -19.24 0.72 5.27
C PHE A 245 -20.00 0.58 3.95
N ALA A 246 -19.95 -0.61 3.36
CA ALA A 246 -20.70 -0.93 2.16
C ALA A 246 -21.29 -2.33 2.22
N LEU A 247 -22.47 -2.49 1.61
CA LEU A 247 -23.13 -3.76 1.36
C LEU A 247 -22.79 -4.21 -0.06
N SER A 248 -22.22 -5.40 -0.18
CA SER A 248 -21.78 -5.97 -1.46
C SER A 248 -22.34 -7.35 -1.70
N ARG A 249 -22.50 -7.71 -2.97
CA ARG A 249 -22.94 -9.05 -3.39
C ARG A 249 -21.78 -10.03 -3.54
N ASP A 250 -20.54 -9.53 -3.54
CA ASP A 250 -19.32 -10.32 -3.62
C ASP A 250 -18.23 -9.75 -2.69
N GLN A 251 -17.00 -10.27 -2.79
CA GLN A 251 -15.85 -9.79 -2.03
C GLN A 251 -15.00 -8.78 -2.82
N TRP A 252 -15.57 -8.15 -3.85
CA TRP A 252 -14.90 -7.22 -4.76
C TRP A 252 -15.57 -5.85 -4.79
N MET A 253 -14.88 -4.85 -4.24
CA MET A 253 -15.37 -3.47 -4.27
C MET A 253 -15.58 -2.95 -5.70
N GLY A 254 -16.77 -2.41 -5.96
CA GLY A 254 -17.09 -1.69 -7.20
C GLY A 254 -18.53 -1.83 -7.71
N GLY A 255 -19.44 -2.43 -6.95
CA GLY A 255 -20.86 -2.51 -7.28
C GLY A 255 -21.74 -2.42 -6.04
N ASP A 256 -21.35 -1.57 -5.10
CA ASP A 256 -21.76 -1.68 -3.69
C ASP A 256 -22.63 -0.50 -3.25
N ASP A 257 -23.50 -0.75 -2.26
CA ASP A 257 -24.30 0.27 -1.57
C ASP A 257 -23.54 0.76 -0.34
N ALA A 258 -23.02 2.00 -0.36
CA ALA A 258 -22.09 2.53 0.64
C ALA A 258 -22.67 3.68 1.47
N TYR A 259 -22.19 3.76 2.72
CA TYR A 259 -22.56 4.76 3.71
C TYR A 259 -21.26 5.31 4.30
N LEU A 260 -21.13 6.63 4.34
CA LEU A 260 -19.88 7.30 4.64
C LEU A 260 -20.09 8.38 5.69
N CYS A 261 -19.19 8.39 6.66
CA CYS A 261 -18.97 9.45 7.61
C CYS A 261 -17.69 10.17 7.24
N VAL A 262 -17.80 11.43 6.83
CA VAL A 262 -16.68 12.22 6.33
C VAL A 262 -16.50 13.43 7.24
N SER A 263 -15.30 13.56 7.78
CA SER A 263 -14.86 14.75 8.50
C SER A 263 -14.65 15.90 7.51
N GLU A 264 -15.36 16.99 7.72
CA GLU A 264 -15.36 18.20 6.89
C GLU A 264 -15.47 19.42 7.81
N ASP A 265 -14.42 20.25 7.84
CA ASP A 265 -14.38 21.54 8.56
C ASP A 265 -14.88 21.46 10.02
N HIS A 266 -14.33 20.51 10.79
CA HIS A 266 -14.68 20.23 12.20
C HIS A 266 -16.10 19.73 12.45
N ARG A 267 -16.82 19.34 11.40
CA ARG A 267 -18.10 18.62 11.49
C ARG A 267 -17.96 17.29 10.77
N VAL A 268 -18.87 16.37 11.04
CA VAL A 268 -18.96 15.10 10.29
C VAL A 268 -20.22 15.13 9.45
N ARG A 269 -20.04 14.94 8.15
CA ARG A 269 -21.12 14.77 7.20
C ARG A 269 -21.35 13.28 6.97
N VAL A 270 -22.58 12.83 7.19
CA VAL A 270 -23.00 11.47 6.87
C VAL A 270 -23.70 11.48 5.51
N CYS A 271 -23.14 10.74 4.56
CA CYS A 271 -23.62 10.64 3.19
C CYS A 271 -23.87 9.19 2.81
N THR A 272 -24.78 9.02 1.87
CA THR A 272 -24.97 7.74 1.20
C THR A 272 -24.32 7.81 -0.20
N ALA A 273 -23.72 6.72 -0.66
CA ALA A 273 -23.10 6.64 -1.98
C ALA A 273 -23.29 5.29 -2.67
N HIS A 274 -23.12 5.27 -3.99
CA HIS A 274 -22.98 4.03 -4.77
C HIS A 274 -21.54 3.89 -5.28
N LEU A 275 -20.97 2.68 -5.18
CA LEU A 275 -19.63 2.38 -5.67
C LEU A 275 -19.70 1.75 -7.06
N LYS A 276 -19.02 2.37 -8.04
CA LYS A 276 -18.94 1.87 -9.41
C LYS A 276 -17.50 1.70 -9.88
N GLY A 277 -17.09 0.45 -10.03
CA GLY A 277 -15.70 0.06 -10.28
C GLY A 277 -14.77 0.54 -9.15
N ARG A 278 -13.50 0.82 -9.47
CA ARG A 278 -12.51 1.33 -8.50
C ARG A 278 -12.29 2.83 -8.64
N ASN A 279 -13.39 3.56 -8.66
CA ASN A 279 -13.41 5.02 -8.74
C ASN A 279 -13.91 5.61 -7.42
N ARG A 280 -13.96 6.95 -7.36
CA ARG A 280 -14.52 7.65 -6.20
C ARG A 280 -16.01 7.30 -6.02
N PRO A 281 -16.52 7.22 -4.77
CA PRO A 281 -17.93 6.98 -4.50
C PRO A 281 -18.80 8.04 -5.19
N LEU A 282 -19.90 7.61 -5.79
CA LEU A 282 -20.92 8.50 -6.34
C LEU A 282 -21.90 8.87 -5.22
N LEU A 283 -21.80 10.08 -4.68
CA LEU A 283 -22.66 10.54 -3.58
C LEU A 283 -24.09 10.79 -4.09
N ASP A 284 -25.10 10.42 -3.29
CA ASP A 284 -26.49 10.77 -3.59
C ASP A 284 -26.76 12.26 -3.32
N SER A 285 -27.66 12.85 -4.11
CA SER A 285 -28.14 14.23 -3.90
C SER A 285 -29.15 14.35 -2.76
N GLU A 286 -29.88 13.28 -2.45
CA GLU A 286 -30.83 13.19 -1.35
C GLU A 286 -30.42 12.03 -0.43
N ASN A 287 -30.34 12.31 0.87
CA ASN A 287 -29.95 11.32 1.86
C ASN A 287 -31.18 10.54 2.33
N ALA A 288 -31.26 9.25 2.03
CA ALA A 288 -32.33 8.35 2.49
C ALA A 288 -32.18 7.89 3.96
N ILE A 289 -31.58 8.74 4.81
CA ILE A 289 -31.22 8.45 6.20
C ILE A 289 -31.74 9.53 7.14
N GLU A 290 -32.11 9.12 8.34
CA GLU A 290 -32.71 9.96 9.39
C GLU A 290 -31.90 9.86 10.71
N ASP A 291 -32.23 10.67 11.71
CA ASP A 291 -31.65 10.61 13.07
C ASP A 291 -30.12 10.57 13.11
N VAL A 292 -29.49 11.38 12.24
CA VAL A 292 -28.04 11.41 12.07
C VAL A 292 -27.37 12.06 13.28
N SER A 293 -26.43 11.33 13.89
CA SER A 293 -25.60 11.80 14.99
C SER A 293 -24.13 11.44 14.77
N TRP A 294 -23.20 12.21 15.33
CA TRP A 294 -21.77 11.95 15.18
C TRP A 294 -20.94 12.41 16.38
N ARG A 295 -19.72 11.87 16.49
CA ARG A 295 -18.68 12.27 17.45
C ARG A 295 -17.30 12.01 16.85
N LEU A 296 -16.39 12.96 17.02
CA LEU A 296 -14.98 12.83 16.65
C LEU A 296 -14.13 13.33 17.81
N VAL A 297 -13.58 12.40 18.59
CA VAL A 297 -12.79 12.70 19.80
C VAL A 297 -11.65 11.67 19.89
N ASP A 298 -10.45 12.13 20.24
CA ASP A 298 -9.25 11.29 20.43
C ASP A 298 -8.94 10.37 19.23
N GLY A 299 -9.13 10.87 18.01
CA GLY A 299 -8.91 10.11 16.77
C GLY A 299 -9.95 9.02 16.47
N VAL A 300 -11.06 8.98 17.22
CA VAL A 300 -12.16 8.02 17.01
C VAL A 300 -13.35 8.73 16.38
N LEU A 301 -13.66 8.35 15.13
CA LEU A 301 -14.83 8.83 14.40
C LEU A 301 -16.00 7.88 14.63
N GLN A 302 -17.11 8.43 15.12
CA GLN A 302 -18.33 7.71 15.44
C GLN A 302 -19.52 8.36 14.75
N CYS A 303 -20.37 7.56 14.13
CA CYS A 303 -21.62 8.02 13.56
C CYS A 303 -22.74 7.05 13.84
N SER A 304 -23.95 7.60 13.96
CA SER A 304 -25.17 6.83 13.91
C SER A 304 -26.20 7.48 13.00
N PHE A 305 -27.06 6.66 12.43
CA PHE A 305 -28.22 7.11 11.68
C PHE A 305 -29.26 6.00 11.59
N ARG A 306 -30.49 6.37 11.27
CA ARG A 306 -31.60 5.45 11.01
C ARG A 306 -31.87 5.34 9.53
N ARG A 307 -32.16 4.13 9.07
CA ARG A 307 -32.51 3.84 7.66
C ARG A 307 -33.66 2.85 7.57
N SER A 308 -34.65 3.13 6.74
CA SER A 308 -35.72 2.15 6.45
C SER A 308 -35.14 0.86 5.83
N ILE A 309 -35.74 -0.29 6.15
CA ILE A 309 -35.28 -1.60 5.64
C ILE A 309 -35.33 -1.65 4.12
N ARG A 310 -36.40 -1.10 3.53
CA ARG A 310 -36.63 -1.01 2.08
C ARG A 310 -36.79 0.45 1.67
N LEU A 311 -36.18 0.81 0.54
CA LEU A 311 -36.23 2.17 -0.02
C LEU A 311 -36.72 2.11 -1.48
N PRO A 312 -38.03 1.87 -1.73
CA PRO A 312 -38.55 1.66 -3.08
C PRO A 312 -38.39 2.88 -4.00
N ALA A 313 -38.28 4.08 -3.43
CA ALA A 313 -38.01 5.31 -4.17
C ALA A 313 -36.58 5.38 -4.74
N TYR A 314 -35.62 4.64 -4.17
CA TYR A 314 -34.20 4.69 -4.50
C TYR A 314 -33.75 3.37 -5.13
N LYS A 315 -33.85 3.26 -6.46
CA LYS A 315 -33.61 2.01 -7.21
C LYS A 315 -32.19 1.44 -7.10
N GLU A 316 -31.20 2.26 -6.76
CA GLU A 316 -29.80 1.84 -6.64
C GLU A 316 -29.42 1.39 -5.21
N ARG A 317 -30.33 1.55 -4.23
CA ARG A 317 -30.09 1.19 -2.82
C ARG A 317 -30.47 -0.25 -2.53
N PHE A 318 -29.69 -0.91 -1.67
CA PHE A 318 -29.88 -2.32 -1.35
C PHE A 318 -30.89 -2.49 -0.21
N ASN A 319 -31.75 -3.50 -0.27
CA ASN A 319 -32.68 -3.75 0.84
C ASN A 319 -31.93 -4.42 2.01
N LEU A 320 -32.11 -3.97 3.24
CA LEU A 320 -31.38 -4.50 4.41
C LEU A 320 -31.84 -5.90 4.85
N ASP A 321 -32.98 -6.38 4.33
CA ASP A 321 -33.53 -7.71 4.60
C ASP A 321 -32.96 -8.82 3.69
N ALA A 322 -31.99 -8.50 2.84
CA ALA A 322 -31.25 -9.44 2.01
C ALA A 322 -29.87 -9.78 2.63
N ILE A 323 -29.13 -10.65 1.94
CA ILE A 323 -27.86 -11.23 2.42
C ILE A 323 -26.69 -10.62 1.63
N TYR A 324 -25.73 -10.00 2.31
CA TYR A 324 -24.58 -9.32 1.69
C TYR A 324 -23.27 -9.54 2.43
N TYR A 325 -22.15 -9.47 1.71
CA TYR A 325 -20.87 -9.18 2.33
C TYR A 325 -20.85 -7.75 2.83
N ILE A 326 -20.25 -7.52 3.99
CA ILE A 326 -20.20 -6.20 4.62
C ILE A 326 -18.75 -5.76 4.66
N PHE A 327 -18.50 -4.59 4.08
CA PHE A 327 -17.19 -3.99 3.94
C PHE A 327 -17.12 -2.82 4.90
N LEU A 328 -16.01 -2.67 5.62
CA LEU A 328 -15.72 -1.48 6.41
C LEU A 328 -14.37 -0.91 5.98
N ALA A 329 -14.28 0.40 5.80
CA ALA A 329 -13.07 1.08 5.38
C ALA A 329 -12.90 2.43 6.08
N ASP A 330 -11.65 2.78 6.32
CA ASP A 330 -11.20 4.05 6.87
C ASP A 330 -10.15 4.68 5.95
N GLY A 331 -10.07 6.00 5.94
CA GLY A 331 -9.04 6.70 5.20
C GLY A 331 -9.06 8.21 5.40
N GLU A 332 -8.19 8.90 4.66
CA GLU A 332 -8.05 10.35 4.75
C GLU A 332 -9.16 11.08 3.98
N ALA A 333 -9.61 12.22 4.51
CA ALA A 333 -10.48 13.17 3.84
C ALA A 333 -9.74 14.50 3.69
N GLY A 334 -9.82 15.10 2.50
CA GLY A 334 -9.30 16.43 2.20
C GLY A 334 -10.34 17.52 2.40
N GLU A 335 -9.94 18.76 2.10
CA GLU A 335 -10.79 19.95 2.15
C GLU A 335 -12.09 19.76 1.35
N GLY A 336 -13.23 20.20 1.92
CA GLY A 336 -14.56 20.00 1.32
C GLY A 336 -15.07 18.55 1.36
N GLY A 337 -14.55 17.72 2.27
CA GLY A 337 -14.95 16.31 2.41
C GLY A 337 -14.46 15.40 1.29
N LEU A 338 -13.32 15.74 0.66
CA LEU A 338 -12.78 14.99 -0.46
C LEU A 338 -12.18 13.65 -0.03
N ILE A 339 -12.84 12.55 -0.34
CA ILE A 339 -12.40 11.21 0.08
C ILE A 339 -11.19 10.73 -0.73
N TYR A 340 -10.11 10.35 -0.04
CA TYR A 340 -8.95 9.68 -0.63
C TYR A 340 -9.08 8.17 -0.56
N LYS A 341 -8.25 7.47 -1.34
CA LYS A 341 -8.20 6.01 -1.33
C LYS A 341 -7.67 5.53 0.03
N HIS A 342 -8.40 4.63 0.68
CA HIS A 342 -7.92 3.91 1.87
C HIS A 342 -6.55 3.24 1.61
N HIS A 343 -5.66 3.30 2.61
CA HIS A 343 -4.32 2.70 2.53
C HIS A 343 -4.35 1.18 2.78
N ARG A 344 -5.12 0.74 3.78
CA ARG A 344 -5.31 -0.67 4.13
C ARG A 344 -6.41 -1.31 3.30
N GLN A 345 -6.36 -2.61 3.11
CA GLN A 345 -7.49 -3.32 2.51
C GLN A 345 -8.73 -3.22 3.42
N PRO A 346 -9.96 -3.03 2.87
CA PRO A 346 -11.16 -2.96 3.70
C PRO A 346 -11.34 -4.23 4.53
N LEU A 347 -11.91 -4.08 5.71
CA LEU A 347 -12.34 -5.21 6.52
C LEU A 347 -13.58 -5.82 5.86
N ILE A 348 -13.54 -7.10 5.51
CA ILE A 348 -14.64 -7.80 4.84
C ILE A 348 -15.09 -8.97 5.71
N THR A 349 -16.40 -9.18 5.82
CA THR A 349 -16.97 -10.33 6.52
C THR A 349 -16.62 -11.65 5.82
N ASP A 350 -16.44 -12.73 6.60
CA ASP A 350 -16.06 -14.06 6.09
C ASP A 350 -17.09 -14.71 5.15
N GLY A 351 -18.34 -14.29 5.28
CA GLY A 351 -19.47 -14.71 4.47
C GLY A 351 -20.47 -13.57 4.34
N PRO A 352 -21.56 -13.78 3.58
CA PRO A 352 -22.61 -12.81 3.47
C PRO A 352 -23.64 -13.01 4.60
N TYR A 353 -24.19 -11.91 5.13
CA TYR A 353 -25.10 -11.90 6.28
C TYR A 353 -26.36 -11.07 6.01
N ASN A 354 -27.47 -11.45 6.66
CA ASN A 354 -28.67 -10.63 6.75
C ASN A 354 -28.66 -9.87 8.08
N VAL A 355 -28.45 -8.55 8.02
CA VAL A 355 -28.33 -7.68 9.19
C VAL A 355 -29.64 -7.46 9.96
N THR A 356 -30.79 -7.80 9.35
CA THR A 356 -32.11 -7.77 10.00
C THR A 356 -32.58 -9.12 10.53
N GLY A 357 -31.75 -10.16 10.36
CA GLY A 357 -31.97 -11.51 10.88
C GLY A 357 -31.65 -11.62 12.37
N PRO A 358 -31.40 -12.85 12.88
CA PRO A 358 -30.97 -13.07 14.25
C PRO A 358 -29.70 -12.25 14.57
N PRO A 359 -29.67 -11.49 15.67
CA PRO A 359 -28.49 -10.76 16.12
C PRO A 359 -27.28 -11.69 16.27
N GLN A 360 -26.14 -11.25 15.74
CA GLN A 360 -24.86 -11.96 15.84
C GLN A 360 -23.75 -10.97 16.15
N ASP A 361 -22.63 -11.48 16.64
CA ASP A 361 -21.44 -10.69 16.91
C ASP A 361 -20.27 -11.34 16.19
N ILE A 362 -19.91 -10.78 15.04
CA ILE A 362 -18.99 -11.38 14.08
C ILE A 362 -17.75 -10.53 13.89
N GLY A 363 -16.71 -11.12 13.32
CA GLY A 363 -15.52 -10.41 12.89
C GLY A 363 -15.49 -10.18 11.38
N GLY A 364 -14.34 -9.71 10.91
CA GLY A 364 -13.96 -9.69 9.51
C GLY A 364 -12.45 -9.85 9.38
N SER A 365 -11.98 -10.01 8.15
CA SER A 365 -10.55 -10.01 7.83
C SER A 365 -10.26 -9.00 6.73
N ARG A 366 -9.09 -8.36 6.82
CA ARG A 366 -8.56 -7.50 5.76
C ARG A 366 -7.81 -8.31 4.70
N SER A 367 -7.46 -9.56 5.03
CA SER A 367 -6.59 -10.42 4.23
C SER A 367 -7.37 -11.58 3.60
N PRO A 368 -7.55 -11.59 2.27
CA PRO A 368 -8.30 -12.64 1.59
C PRO A 368 -7.70 -14.03 1.81
N ARG A 369 -8.55 -15.05 1.97
CA ARG A 369 -8.12 -16.45 2.22
C ARG A 369 -7.11 -16.97 1.21
N LEU A 370 -7.28 -16.65 -0.07
CA LEU A 370 -6.36 -17.06 -1.14
C LEU A 370 -4.97 -16.44 -1.00
N ILE A 371 -4.88 -15.18 -0.52
CA ILE A 371 -3.60 -14.49 -0.30
C ILE A 371 -2.90 -15.02 0.95
N ARG A 372 -3.67 -15.32 2.01
CA ARG A 372 -3.16 -16.01 3.21
C ARG A 372 -2.59 -17.39 2.86
N ALA A 373 -3.31 -18.15 2.04
CA ALA A 373 -2.83 -19.45 1.53
C ALA A 373 -1.57 -19.29 0.65
N HIS A 374 -1.52 -18.29 -0.22
CA HIS A 374 -0.33 -17.97 -1.02
C HIS A 374 0.91 -17.77 -0.14
N GLY A 375 0.83 -16.84 0.83
CA GLY A 375 1.92 -16.55 1.75
C GLY A 375 2.34 -17.79 2.57
N ALA A 376 1.38 -18.52 3.11
CA ALA A 376 1.64 -19.74 3.89
C ALA A 376 2.39 -20.81 3.07
N LEU A 377 1.93 -21.09 1.85
CA LEU A 377 2.58 -22.06 0.97
C LEU A 377 3.98 -21.60 0.54
N MET A 378 4.18 -20.30 0.31
CA MET A 378 5.51 -19.75 -0.01
C MET A 378 6.46 -19.89 1.18
N PHE A 379 6.02 -19.61 2.41
CA PHE A 379 6.86 -19.85 3.59
C PHE A 379 7.19 -21.32 3.78
N VAL A 380 6.22 -22.23 3.65
CA VAL A 380 6.50 -23.68 3.73
C VAL A 380 7.53 -24.07 2.67
N ALA A 381 7.36 -23.64 1.42
CA ALA A 381 8.28 -23.96 0.34
C ALA A 381 9.70 -23.42 0.62
N TRP A 382 9.84 -22.12 0.87
CA TRP A 382 11.14 -21.46 0.87
C TRP A 382 11.85 -21.48 2.24
N ILE A 383 11.14 -21.35 3.35
CA ILE A 383 11.74 -21.38 4.70
C ILE A 383 12.14 -22.80 5.07
N THR A 384 11.33 -23.81 4.71
CA THR A 384 11.61 -25.20 5.11
C THR A 384 12.19 -26.05 3.98
N THR A 385 11.42 -26.31 2.92
CA THR A 385 11.80 -27.34 1.94
C THR A 385 13.08 -26.99 1.17
N VAL A 386 13.20 -25.74 0.70
CA VAL A 386 14.41 -25.27 0.00
C VAL A 386 15.60 -25.25 0.94
N SER A 387 15.45 -24.64 2.11
CA SER A 387 16.54 -24.48 3.06
C SER A 387 17.14 -25.81 3.50
N ILE A 388 16.29 -26.77 3.89
CA ILE A 388 16.74 -28.11 4.29
C ILE A 388 17.33 -28.86 3.10
N GLY A 389 16.69 -28.80 1.93
CA GLY A 389 17.14 -29.52 0.75
C GLY A 389 18.49 -29.03 0.22
N VAL A 390 18.76 -27.73 0.28
CA VAL A 390 20.08 -27.15 -0.07
C VAL A 390 21.14 -27.56 0.96
N LEU A 391 20.82 -27.48 2.26
CA LEU A 391 21.75 -27.88 3.32
C LEU A 391 22.17 -29.34 3.20
N VAL A 392 21.20 -30.24 2.99
CA VAL A 392 21.43 -31.67 2.77
C VAL A 392 22.32 -31.90 1.54
N ALA A 393 22.01 -31.24 0.42
CA ALA A 393 22.79 -31.38 -0.79
C ALA A 393 24.21 -30.81 -0.69
N ARG A 394 24.47 -29.85 0.21
CA ARG A 394 25.80 -29.26 0.41
C ARG A 394 26.66 -30.06 1.37
N PHE A 395 26.14 -30.39 2.56
CA PHE A 395 26.96 -30.89 3.68
C PHE A 395 26.82 -32.37 4.00
N PHE A 396 25.74 -33.02 3.55
CA PHE A 396 25.37 -34.38 3.96
C PHE A 396 25.65 -35.44 2.89
N LYS A 397 26.30 -35.09 1.77
CA LYS A 397 26.74 -36.09 0.78
C LYS A 397 27.66 -37.16 1.39
N PRO A 398 28.72 -36.80 2.17
CA PRO A 398 29.63 -37.80 2.74
C PRO A 398 28.97 -38.64 3.84
N VAL A 399 28.11 -38.00 4.65
CA VAL A 399 27.43 -38.64 5.80
C VAL A 399 26.47 -39.74 5.36
N TRP A 400 25.78 -39.54 4.23
CA TRP A 400 24.74 -40.45 3.73
C TRP A 400 25.09 -41.11 2.39
N ALA A 401 26.38 -41.22 2.07
CA ALA A 401 26.84 -41.84 0.82
C ALA A 401 26.56 -43.36 0.78
N HIS A 402 26.60 -44.03 1.92
CA HIS A 402 26.44 -45.50 2.01
C HIS A 402 25.00 -45.95 2.29
N LEU A 403 24.12 -45.02 2.66
CA LEU A 403 22.71 -45.31 2.91
C LEU A 403 21.92 -45.15 1.61
N LEU A 404 21.31 -46.24 1.15
CA LEU A 404 20.50 -46.24 -0.07
C LEU A 404 19.02 -46.14 0.27
N LEU A 405 18.33 -45.22 -0.40
CA LEU A 405 16.87 -45.09 -0.39
C LEU A 405 16.38 -45.24 -1.84
N PHE A 406 15.50 -46.21 -2.10
CA PHE A 406 15.03 -46.53 -3.46
C PHE A 406 16.18 -46.68 -4.48
N GLY A 407 17.27 -47.36 -4.09
CA GLY A 407 18.42 -47.63 -4.97
C GLY A 407 19.30 -46.43 -5.34
N LYS A 408 19.17 -45.28 -4.64
CA LYS A 408 20.08 -44.12 -4.76
C LYS A 408 20.53 -43.65 -3.39
N GLU A 409 21.63 -42.90 -3.35
CA GLU A 409 22.16 -42.27 -2.13
C GLU A 409 21.06 -41.43 -1.43
N MET A 410 20.93 -41.60 -0.12
CA MET A 410 19.85 -41.01 0.67
C MET A 410 19.84 -39.48 0.60
N TRP A 411 21.00 -38.81 0.66
CA TRP A 411 21.07 -37.34 0.52
C TRP A 411 20.47 -36.85 -0.80
N PHE A 412 20.69 -37.58 -1.89
CA PHE A 412 20.21 -37.21 -3.22
C PHE A 412 18.69 -37.37 -3.29
N GLN A 413 18.17 -38.43 -2.67
CA GLN A 413 16.72 -38.66 -2.61
C GLN A 413 16.01 -37.63 -1.75
N VAL A 414 16.54 -37.34 -0.55
CA VAL A 414 15.98 -36.32 0.34
C VAL A 414 15.98 -34.95 -0.35
N HIS A 415 17.10 -34.54 -0.95
CA HIS A 415 17.17 -33.31 -1.74
C HIS A 415 16.13 -33.31 -2.86
N ARG A 416 16.07 -34.37 -3.68
CA ARG A 416 15.14 -34.47 -4.80
C ARG A 416 13.68 -34.36 -4.37
N MET A 417 13.28 -35.07 -3.31
CA MET A 417 11.90 -35.02 -2.82
C MET A 417 11.55 -33.63 -2.29
N LEU A 418 12.45 -33.01 -1.50
CA LEU A 418 12.23 -31.66 -1.01
C LEU A 418 12.13 -30.63 -2.15
N MET A 419 13.00 -30.70 -3.16
CA MET A 419 12.94 -29.80 -4.32
C MET A 419 11.67 -30.01 -5.17
N LEU A 420 11.22 -31.25 -5.38
CA LEU A 420 9.96 -31.51 -6.10
C LEU A 420 8.75 -30.97 -5.32
N THR A 421 8.75 -31.11 -3.99
CA THR A 421 7.76 -30.48 -3.13
C THR A 421 7.81 -28.96 -3.25
N THR A 422 9.00 -28.33 -3.24
CA THR A 422 9.13 -26.88 -3.45
C THR A 422 8.50 -26.45 -4.77
N VAL A 423 8.83 -27.12 -5.88
CA VAL A 423 8.30 -26.80 -7.21
C VAL A 423 6.77 -26.88 -7.21
N THR A 424 6.21 -27.92 -6.61
CA THR A 424 4.76 -28.12 -6.53
C THR A 424 4.08 -27.02 -5.71
N LEU A 425 4.57 -26.76 -4.49
CA LEU A 425 4.02 -25.74 -3.59
C LEU A 425 4.12 -24.34 -4.20
N THR A 426 5.27 -24.02 -4.80
CA THR A 426 5.51 -22.72 -5.44
C THR A 426 4.61 -22.56 -6.67
N SER A 427 4.40 -23.61 -7.47
CA SER A 427 3.51 -23.59 -8.64
C SER A 427 2.05 -23.36 -8.25
N ILE A 428 1.55 -24.10 -7.25
CA ILE A 428 0.19 -23.91 -6.74
C ILE A 428 0.04 -22.49 -6.18
N SER A 429 0.97 -22.10 -5.31
CA SER A 429 0.92 -20.81 -4.63
C SER A 429 0.99 -19.63 -5.59
N PHE A 430 1.81 -19.72 -6.65
CA PHE A 430 1.95 -18.66 -7.66
C PHE A 430 0.64 -18.33 -8.38
N VAL A 431 -0.24 -19.32 -8.56
CA VAL A 431 -1.51 -19.12 -9.27
C VAL A 431 -2.56 -18.41 -8.39
N LEU A 432 -2.51 -18.57 -7.07
CA LEU A 432 -3.55 -18.08 -6.15
C LEU A 432 -3.80 -16.56 -6.24
N PRO A 433 -2.78 -15.68 -6.27
CA PRO A 433 -3.01 -14.23 -6.40
C PRO A 433 -3.65 -13.84 -7.74
N PHE A 434 -3.38 -14.59 -8.82
CA PHE A 434 -3.98 -14.33 -10.13
C PHE A 434 -5.44 -14.77 -10.17
N ILE A 435 -5.78 -15.91 -9.53
CA ILE A 435 -7.18 -16.33 -9.36
C ILE A 435 -7.93 -15.28 -8.54
N TYR A 436 -7.33 -14.82 -7.45
CA TYR A 436 -7.92 -13.76 -6.64
C TYR A 436 -8.12 -12.51 -7.51
N ARG A 437 -7.06 -11.89 -8.04
CA ARG A 437 -7.16 -10.58 -8.74
C ARG A 437 -7.87 -10.64 -10.09
N GLY A 438 -8.07 -11.81 -10.68
CA GLY A 438 -8.55 -11.96 -12.05
C GLY A 438 -7.60 -11.38 -13.11
N GLY A 439 -6.35 -11.09 -12.76
CA GLY A 439 -5.38 -10.42 -13.64
C GLY A 439 -4.16 -9.85 -12.92
N TRP A 440 -3.37 -9.06 -13.66
CA TRP A 440 -2.15 -8.42 -13.14
C TRP A 440 -2.47 -7.21 -12.26
N SER A 441 -1.76 -7.09 -11.13
CA SER A 441 -1.92 -5.95 -10.20
C SER A 441 -0.72 -5.03 -10.24
N GLN A 442 -0.85 -3.88 -10.91
CA GLN A 442 0.22 -2.86 -10.94
C GLN A 442 0.51 -2.27 -9.55
N GLN A 443 -0.46 -2.30 -8.64
CA GLN A 443 -0.29 -1.82 -7.28
C GLN A 443 0.56 -2.74 -6.39
N ALA A 444 0.88 -3.96 -6.83
CA ALA A 444 1.72 -4.89 -6.08
C ALA A 444 3.24 -4.62 -6.26
N GLY A 445 3.60 -3.50 -6.92
CA GLY A 445 4.99 -3.07 -7.06
C GLY A 445 5.88 -4.11 -7.75
N PHE A 446 7.09 -4.32 -7.22
CA PHE A 446 8.08 -5.25 -7.78
C PHE A 446 7.86 -6.72 -7.40
N HIS A 447 7.06 -7.00 -6.37
CA HIS A 447 6.82 -8.36 -5.87
C HIS A 447 6.42 -9.36 -6.98
N PRO A 448 5.38 -9.10 -7.82
CA PRO A 448 4.97 -10.08 -8.82
C PRO A 448 6.02 -10.27 -9.95
N TYR A 449 6.83 -9.25 -10.25
CA TYR A 449 7.89 -9.37 -11.25
C TYR A 449 9.03 -10.29 -10.75
N LEU A 450 9.47 -10.09 -9.50
CA LEU A 450 10.45 -10.97 -8.87
C LEU A 450 9.89 -12.38 -8.66
N GLY A 451 8.62 -12.50 -8.27
CA GLY A 451 7.92 -13.78 -8.16
C GLY A 451 7.88 -14.55 -9.48
N CYS A 452 7.67 -13.88 -10.62
CA CYS A 452 7.76 -14.50 -11.95
C CYS A 452 9.19 -15.00 -12.24
N ALA A 453 10.21 -14.22 -11.93
CA ALA A 453 11.60 -14.64 -12.10
C ALA A 453 11.93 -15.87 -11.23
N VAL A 454 11.51 -15.86 -9.97
CA VAL A 454 11.65 -17.00 -9.05
C VAL A 454 10.94 -18.24 -9.57
N MET A 455 9.72 -18.09 -10.12
CA MET A 455 8.97 -19.20 -10.72
C MET A 455 9.72 -19.82 -11.91
N VAL A 456 10.19 -18.99 -12.84
CA VAL A 456 10.95 -19.45 -14.02
C VAL A 456 12.21 -20.21 -13.59
N LEU A 457 12.98 -19.66 -12.64
CA LEU A 457 14.18 -20.32 -12.14
C LEU A 457 13.85 -21.63 -11.40
N THR A 458 12.75 -21.66 -10.64
CA THR A 458 12.28 -22.85 -9.92
C THR A 458 11.89 -23.98 -10.87
N ILE A 459 11.26 -23.67 -12.01
CA ILE A 459 10.91 -24.68 -13.03
C ILE A 459 12.14 -25.09 -13.86
N SER A 460 13.07 -24.17 -14.15
CA SER A 460 14.27 -24.52 -14.91
C SER A 460 15.18 -25.50 -14.17
N GLN A 461 15.17 -25.47 -12.83
CA GLN A 461 15.98 -26.37 -11.98
C GLN A 461 15.75 -27.87 -12.23
N PRO A 462 14.52 -28.41 -12.10
CA PRO A 462 14.26 -29.82 -12.38
C PRO A 462 14.46 -30.17 -13.86
N LEU A 463 14.18 -29.26 -14.79
CA LEU A 463 14.44 -29.47 -16.23
C LEU A 463 15.94 -29.69 -16.47
N MET A 464 16.79 -28.81 -15.94
CA MET A 464 18.24 -28.97 -15.99
C MET A 464 18.68 -30.27 -15.32
N ALA A 465 18.10 -30.61 -14.16
CA ALA A 465 18.40 -31.85 -13.44
C ALA A 465 18.02 -33.11 -14.23
N GLY A 466 17.04 -33.04 -15.14
CA GLY A 466 16.71 -34.11 -16.08
C GLY A 466 17.84 -34.42 -17.08
N PHE A 467 18.60 -33.40 -17.48
CA PHE A 467 19.76 -33.54 -18.38
C PHE A 467 21.08 -33.79 -17.63
N ARG A 468 21.02 -34.21 -16.36
CA ARG A 468 22.18 -34.43 -15.49
C ARG A 468 23.14 -35.48 -16.09
N PRO A 469 24.38 -35.11 -16.50
CA PRO A 469 25.33 -36.05 -17.10
C PRO A 469 25.82 -37.13 -16.13
N SER A 470 26.37 -38.24 -16.66
CA SER A 470 27.00 -39.29 -15.86
C SER A 470 28.20 -38.75 -15.04
N ARG A 471 28.61 -39.48 -14.00
CA ARG A 471 29.65 -39.03 -13.05
C ARG A 471 30.99 -38.73 -13.72
N HIS A 472 31.33 -39.45 -14.80
CA HIS A 472 32.62 -39.35 -15.49
C HIS A 472 32.58 -38.51 -16.78
N ALA A 473 31.45 -37.86 -17.09
CA ALA A 473 31.34 -37.04 -18.30
C ALA A 473 32.02 -35.68 -18.14
N SER A 474 32.72 -35.20 -19.17
CA SER A 474 33.41 -33.90 -19.17
C SER A 474 32.48 -32.71 -18.89
N ARG A 475 31.24 -32.77 -19.38
CA ARG A 475 30.21 -31.72 -19.18
C ARG A 475 29.60 -31.71 -17.77
N ARG A 476 29.98 -32.65 -16.89
CA ARG A 476 29.45 -32.76 -15.52
C ARG A 476 29.75 -31.53 -14.67
N GLN A 477 30.95 -30.97 -14.83
CA GLN A 477 31.38 -29.78 -14.08
C GLN A 477 30.57 -28.54 -14.47
N LEU A 478 30.33 -28.37 -15.78
CA LEU A 478 29.48 -27.30 -16.31
C LEU A 478 28.05 -27.40 -15.76
N PHE A 479 27.46 -28.59 -15.79
CA PHE A 479 26.15 -28.85 -15.18
C PHE A 479 26.12 -28.48 -13.69
N ASN A 480 27.11 -28.92 -12.92
CA ASN A 480 27.15 -28.65 -11.48
C ASN A 480 27.19 -27.14 -11.19
N TRP A 481 27.98 -26.37 -11.95
CA TRP A 481 28.08 -24.91 -11.78
C TRP A 481 26.77 -24.20 -12.14
N PHE A 482 26.18 -24.52 -13.29
CA PHE A 482 24.90 -23.92 -13.69
C PHE A 482 23.75 -24.27 -12.74
N HIS A 483 23.64 -25.54 -12.33
CA HIS A 483 22.62 -25.99 -11.40
C HIS A 483 22.73 -25.27 -10.05
N TRP A 484 23.96 -25.19 -9.51
CA TRP A 484 24.26 -24.46 -8.27
C TRP A 484 23.98 -22.95 -8.38
N SER A 485 24.47 -22.29 -9.43
CA SER A 485 24.33 -20.85 -9.64
C SER A 485 22.86 -20.45 -9.80
N THR A 486 22.13 -21.17 -10.64
CA THR A 486 20.68 -20.93 -10.87
C THR A 486 19.90 -21.12 -9.57
N GLY A 487 20.27 -22.09 -8.74
CA GLY A 487 19.52 -22.44 -7.52
C GLY A 487 19.75 -21.43 -6.41
N THR A 488 21.01 -21.00 -6.29
CA THR A 488 21.40 -19.92 -5.37
C THR A 488 20.73 -18.61 -5.75
N THR A 489 20.68 -18.28 -7.05
CA THR A 489 20.00 -17.08 -7.56
C THR A 489 18.50 -17.12 -7.24
N ALA A 490 17.83 -18.25 -7.50
CA ALA A 490 16.41 -18.42 -7.18
C ALA A 490 16.14 -18.20 -5.68
N ARG A 491 16.99 -18.75 -4.81
CA ARG A 491 16.87 -18.61 -3.35
C ARG A 491 17.04 -17.17 -2.88
N ILE A 492 18.03 -16.44 -3.41
CA ILE A 492 18.25 -15.02 -3.05
C ILE A 492 17.04 -14.18 -3.48
N LEU A 493 16.58 -14.36 -4.73
CA LEU A 493 15.41 -13.64 -5.22
C LEU A 493 14.15 -14.00 -4.44
N ALA A 494 13.98 -15.25 -4.02
CA ALA A 494 12.84 -15.66 -3.20
C ALA A 494 12.80 -14.96 -1.85
N VAL A 495 13.95 -14.81 -1.16
CA VAL A 495 14.02 -14.05 0.10
C VAL A 495 13.61 -12.60 -0.11
N VAL A 496 14.15 -11.93 -1.14
CA VAL A 496 13.76 -10.54 -1.48
C VAL A 496 12.25 -10.46 -1.81
N THR A 497 11.74 -11.43 -2.55
CA THR A 497 10.32 -11.49 -2.91
C THR A 497 9.42 -11.68 -1.69
N MET A 498 9.86 -12.46 -0.70
CA MET A 498 9.13 -12.64 0.56
C MET A 498 9.09 -11.34 1.38
N PHE A 499 10.21 -10.61 1.53
CA PHE A 499 10.20 -9.28 2.16
C PHE A 499 9.18 -8.36 1.52
N LEU A 500 9.21 -8.22 0.19
CA LEU A 500 8.24 -7.37 -0.50
C LEU A 500 6.80 -7.86 -0.39
N GLY A 501 6.58 -9.16 -0.19
CA GLY A 501 5.26 -9.77 -0.14
C GLY A 501 4.57 -9.66 1.21
N MET A 502 5.32 -9.66 2.31
CA MET A 502 4.79 -9.54 3.68
C MET A 502 4.16 -8.15 3.91
N ASP A 503 4.75 -7.11 3.33
CA ASP A 503 4.35 -5.71 3.48
C ASP A 503 3.27 -5.28 2.47
N LEU A 504 2.79 -6.18 1.61
CA LEU A 504 1.72 -5.84 0.67
C LEU A 504 0.39 -5.66 1.42
N PRO A 505 -0.44 -4.66 1.08
CA PRO A 505 -1.68 -4.35 1.81
C PRO A 505 -2.72 -5.48 1.92
N ALA A 506 -2.59 -6.52 1.09
CA ALA A 506 -3.49 -7.68 1.07
C ALA A 506 -3.07 -8.80 2.06
N LEU A 507 -1.84 -8.73 2.59
CA LEU A 507 -1.35 -9.60 3.65
C LEU A 507 -1.00 -8.77 4.89
N ASP A 508 -0.16 -7.75 4.73
CA ASP A 508 0.16 -6.71 5.73
C ASP A 508 0.48 -7.32 7.10
N LEU A 509 1.56 -8.11 7.17
CA LEU A 509 1.98 -8.72 8.42
C LEU A 509 2.41 -7.65 9.43
N PRO A 510 2.40 -7.96 10.75
CA PRO A 510 2.68 -6.94 11.77
C PRO A 510 4.11 -6.39 11.69
N ASP A 511 4.23 -5.19 11.16
CA ASP A 511 5.48 -4.43 11.14
C ASP A 511 5.84 -3.87 12.53
N PRO A 512 7.14 -3.85 12.94
CA PRO A 512 8.32 -4.36 12.22
C PRO A 512 8.66 -5.82 12.57
N TRP A 513 7.76 -6.54 13.25
CA TRP A 513 8.06 -7.86 13.84
C TRP A 513 8.35 -8.92 12.78
N ASP A 514 7.59 -8.91 11.69
CA ASP A 514 7.76 -9.80 10.54
C ASP A 514 9.12 -9.58 9.85
N THR A 515 9.53 -8.33 9.65
CA THR A 515 10.83 -7.95 9.10
C THR A 515 11.97 -8.47 9.98
N TYR A 516 11.93 -8.24 11.31
CA TYR A 516 12.95 -8.76 12.21
C TYR A 516 12.97 -10.28 12.28
N THR A 517 11.81 -10.93 12.21
CA THR A 517 11.69 -12.39 12.18
C THR A 517 12.33 -12.96 10.91
N MET A 518 12.11 -12.33 9.76
CA MET A 518 12.73 -12.73 8.48
C MET A 518 14.24 -12.50 8.49
N ILE A 519 14.73 -11.38 9.02
CA ILE A 519 16.16 -11.12 9.22
C ILE A 519 16.78 -12.19 10.12
N GLY A 520 16.10 -12.53 11.23
CA GLY A 520 16.50 -13.60 12.14
C GLY A 520 16.60 -14.97 11.44
N PHE A 521 15.63 -15.32 10.59
CA PHE A 521 15.67 -16.53 9.78
C PHE A 521 16.86 -16.54 8.79
N VAL A 522 17.12 -15.42 8.11
CA VAL A 522 18.26 -15.29 7.19
C VAL A 522 19.58 -15.45 7.95
N ALA A 523 19.72 -14.78 9.11
CA ALA A 523 20.89 -14.90 9.97
C ALA A 523 21.08 -16.32 10.51
N TRP A 524 20.00 -16.98 10.93
CA TRP A 524 20.00 -18.38 11.36
C TRP A 524 20.53 -19.31 10.26
N HIS A 525 20.02 -19.17 9.04
CA HIS A 525 20.46 -19.99 7.92
C HIS A 525 21.93 -19.73 7.55
N VAL A 526 22.34 -18.46 7.44
CA VAL A 526 23.74 -18.11 7.12
C VAL A 526 24.69 -18.58 8.23
N GLY A 527 24.31 -18.44 9.49
CA GLY A 527 25.10 -18.88 10.64
C GLY A 527 25.36 -20.40 10.63
N ILE A 528 24.34 -21.20 10.31
CA ILE A 528 24.47 -22.66 10.21
C ILE A 528 25.31 -23.09 9.01
N ASP A 529 25.15 -22.43 7.86
CA ASP A 529 26.02 -22.65 6.70
C ASP A 529 27.49 -22.39 7.06
N ILE A 530 27.80 -21.27 7.72
CA ILE A 530 29.16 -20.93 8.18
C ILE A 530 29.67 -21.96 9.18
N LEU A 531 28.86 -22.36 10.16
CA LEU A 531 29.23 -23.35 11.17
C LEU A 531 29.62 -24.68 10.53
N LEU A 532 28.83 -25.18 9.58
CA LEU A 532 29.09 -26.45 8.89
C LEU A 532 30.27 -26.35 7.93
N GLU A 533 30.52 -25.19 7.32
CA GLU A 533 31.71 -24.95 6.50
C GLU A 533 32.99 -24.95 7.35
N ILE A 534 32.99 -24.24 8.49
CA ILE A 534 34.10 -24.23 9.45
C ILE A 534 34.36 -25.64 9.99
N HIS A 535 33.31 -26.36 10.40
CA HIS A 535 33.46 -27.73 10.87
C HIS A 535 34.06 -28.65 9.80
N SER A 536 33.59 -28.54 8.55
CA SER A 536 34.12 -29.35 7.44
C SER A 536 35.59 -29.02 7.15
N TYR A 537 35.96 -27.74 7.20
CA TYR A 537 37.36 -27.30 7.07
C TYR A 537 38.25 -27.84 8.20
N CYS A 538 37.81 -27.73 9.46
CA CYS A 538 38.55 -28.25 10.61
C CYS A 538 38.72 -29.77 10.54
N LEU A 539 37.70 -30.51 10.08
CA LEU A 539 37.77 -31.96 9.91
C LEU A 539 38.81 -32.35 8.86
N ILE A 540 38.79 -31.70 7.69
CA ILE A 540 39.79 -31.94 6.62
C ILE A 540 41.21 -31.67 7.15
N ARG A 541 41.42 -30.53 7.81
CA ARG A 541 42.73 -30.19 8.38
C ARG A 541 43.18 -31.20 9.45
N LYS A 542 42.26 -31.72 10.26
CA LYS A 542 42.57 -32.74 11.27
C LYS A 542 42.98 -34.05 10.61
N VAL A 543 42.33 -34.45 9.51
CA VAL A 543 42.70 -35.65 8.74
C VAL A 543 44.08 -35.49 8.09
N GLU A 544 44.36 -34.34 7.45
CA GLU A 544 45.67 -34.06 6.84
C GLU A 544 46.82 -34.13 7.85
N VAL A 545 46.63 -33.61 9.07
CA VAL A 545 47.64 -33.68 10.14
C VAL A 545 47.84 -35.11 10.66
N ILE A 546 46.76 -35.89 10.80
CA ILE A 546 46.85 -37.29 11.27
C ILE A 546 47.50 -38.20 10.21
N GLU A 547 47.36 -37.89 8.92
CA GLU A 547 47.98 -38.65 7.84
C GLU A 547 49.51 -38.45 7.77
N ASP A 548 50.00 -37.27 8.21
CA ASP A 548 51.43 -36.94 8.29
C ASP A 548 52.11 -37.63 9.51
N ASP A 549 51.40 -37.73 10.64
CA ASP A 549 51.87 -38.39 11.87
C ASP A 549 51.59 -39.91 11.87
N ARG A 550 52.37 -40.69 11.10
CA ARG A 550 52.24 -42.16 11.08
C ARG A 550 52.49 -42.80 12.45
N VAL A 551 51.44 -43.34 13.10
CA VAL A 551 51.30 -44.65 13.81
C VAL A 551 49.95 -44.65 14.57
N GLN A 552 49.10 -45.66 14.36
CA GLN A 552 47.67 -45.79 14.77
C GLN A 552 46.64 -44.98 13.94
N ILE A 553 46.55 -45.30 12.64
CA ILE A 553 45.85 -44.48 11.64
C ILE A 553 44.36 -44.86 11.48
N LEU A 554 43.99 -46.15 11.45
CA LEU A 554 42.62 -46.53 11.04
C LEU A 554 41.55 -46.29 12.13
N GLN A 555 41.92 -46.46 13.40
CA GLN A 555 41.00 -46.37 14.53
C GLN A 555 40.76 -44.92 14.97
N SER A 556 41.76 -44.04 14.77
CA SER A 556 41.65 -42.60 15.01
C SER A 556 40.87 -41.89 13.89
N LEU A 557 41.06 -42.28 12.62
CA LEU A 557 40.29 -41.79 11.47
C LEU A 557 38.81 -42.15 11.58
N THR A 558 38.48 -43.41 11.85
CA THR A 558 37.09 -43.85 11.99
C THR A 558 36.38 -43.19 13.17
N SER A 559 37.07 -42.93 14.27
CA SER A 559 36.55 -42.17 15.41
C SER A 559 36.27 -40.70 15.06
N ALA A 560 37.23 -40.02 14.41
CA ALA A 560 37.07 -38.62 14.01
C ALA A 560 35.96 -38.42 12.96
N GLU A 561 35.81 -39.36 12.02
CA GLU A 561 34.70 -39.37 11.06
C GLU A 561 33.35 -39.62 11.73
N ALA A 562 33.28 -40.55 12.69
CA ALA A 562 32.05 -40.83 13.45
C ALA A 562 31.60 -39.63 14.30
N GLU A 563 32.53 -38.96 14.99
CA GLU A 563 32.27 -37.72 15.72
C GLU A 563 31.77 -36.60 14.79
N GLY A 564 32.41 -36.43 13.62
CA GLY A 564 31.99 -35.46 12.61
C GLY A 564 30.59 -35.75 12.05
N HIS A 565 30.25 -37.02 11.84
CA HIS A 565 28.92 -37.44 11.41
C HIS A 565 27.86 -37.16 12.47
N LEU A 566 28.13 -37.49 13.73
CA LEU A 566 27.23 -37.20 14.84
C LEU A 566 26.99 -35.69 14.98
N PHE A 567 28.06 -34.89 14.93
CA PHE A 567 27.95 -33.43 14.97
C PHE A 567 27.03 -32.90 13.86
N LYS A 568 27.25 -33.31 12.61
CA LYS A 568 26.40 -32.89 11.47
C LYS A 568 24.94 -33.29 11.66
N GLN A 569 24.64 -34.49 12.16
CA GLN A 569 23.27 -34.93 12.42
C GLN A 569 22.58 -34.11 13.52
N VAL A 570 23.29 -33.80 14.61
CA VAL A 570 22.78 -32.93 15.68
C VAL A 570 22.51 -31.52 15.14
N VAL A 571 23.45 -30.93 14.40
CA VAL A 571 23.27 -29.61 13.78
C VAL A 571 22.09 -29.59 12.82
N LEU A 572 21.90 -30.63 11.99
CA LEU A 572 20.73 -30.73 11.11
C LEU A 572 19.43 -30.75 11.89
N THR A 573 19.37 -31.50 12.98
CA THR A 573 18.17 -31.62 13.81
C THR A 573 17.82 -30.26 14.43
N ILE A 574 18.80 -29.59 15.02
CA ILE A 574 18.66 -28.24 15.55
C ILE A 574 18.22 -27.26 14.45
N TYR A 575 18.83 -27.37 13.27
CA TYR A 575 18.51 -26.53 12.11
C TYR A 575 17.05 -26.66 11.67
N VAL A 576 16.56 -27.89 11.55
CA VAL A 576 15.17 -28.19 11.18
C VAL A 576 14.21 -27.66 12.24
N CYS A 577 14.50 -27.87 13.54
CA CYS A 577 13.70 -27.31 14.62
C CYS A 577 13.63 -25.78 14.57
N GLY A 578 14.77 -25.11 14.36
CA GLY A 578 14.82 -23.65 14.20
C GLY A 578 13.96 -23.16 13.02
N ASN A 579 14.06 -23.81 11.85
CA ASN A 579 13.23 -23.48 10.69
C ASN A 579 11.72 -23.66 10.97
N ILE A 580 11.35 -24.71 11.71
CA ILE A 580 9.95 -24.93 12.10
C ILE A 580 9.46 -23.82 13.02
N VAL A 581 10.28 -23.34 13.96
CA VAL A 581 9.92 -22.21 14.84
C VAL A 581 9.65 -20.95 14.02
N PHE A 582 10.54 -20.58 13.08
CA PHE A 582 10.32 -19.44 12.19
C PHE A 582 9.07 -19.62 11.32
N LEU A 583 8.87 -20.81 10.75
CA LEU A 583 7.69 -21.10 9.94
C LEU A 583 6.40 -20.95 10.76
N VAL A 584 6.34 -21.55 11.95
CA VAL A 584 5.17 -21.48 12.83
C VAL A 584 4.88 -20.03 13.21
N ALA A 585 5.91 -19.23 13.49
CA ALA A 585 5.74 -17.81 13.76
C ALA A 585 5.03 -17.09 12.61
N PHE A 586 5.47 -17.27 11.36
CA PHE A 586 4.81 -16.68 10.20
C PHE A 586 3.41 -17.22 9.95
N LEU A 587 3.18 -18.53 10.11
CA LEU A 587 1.85 -19.12 9.95
C LEU A 587 0.86 -18.63 11.00
N LEU A 588 1.30 -18.43 12.25
CA LEU A 588 0.49 -17.81 13.29
C LEU A 588 0.20 -16.35 13.00
N ALA A 589 1.15 -15.59 12.46
CA ALA A 589 0.93 -14.22 12.04
C ALA A 589 -0.10 -14.15 10.91
N ILE A 590 0.02 -15.00 9.87
CA ILE A 590 -0.97 -15.15 8.81
C ILE A 590 -2.34 -15.56 9.36
N ASN A 591 -2.39 -16.38 10.41
CA ASN A 591 -3.66 -16.81 11.00
C ASN A 591 -4.38 -15.69 11.78
N LYS A 592 -3.64 -14.71 12.29
CA LYS A 592 -4.19 -13.62 13.12
C LYS A 592 -4.77 -12.45 12.31
N ILE A 593 -4.36 -12.29 11.05
CA ILE A 593 -4.81 -11.23 10.13
C ILE A 593 -6.09 -11.57 9.37
#